data_AF-A0A2J2HG37-F1
#
_entry.id   AF-A0A2J2HG37-F1
#
_cell.length_a   1.000
_cell.length_b   1.000
_cell.length_c   1.000
_cell.angle_alpha   90.00
_cell.angle_beta   90.00
_cell.angle_gamma   90.00
#
_symmetry.space_group_name_H-M   'P 1'
#
loop_
_entity.id
_entity.type
_entity.pdbx_description
1 polymer ?
#
loop_
_entity_poly.entity_id
_entity_poly.type
_entity_poly.pdbx_seq_one_letter_code
_entity_poly.pdbx_strand_id
1 'polypeptide(L)'
;MSSDESSIIKQLNELEMKILAHIYHYGPDTPWLLARRLLGAAGWRPIVPEDEVEQAVQHLVQLGLLQEFRGSLKGRVTSSVKPWLKVKQRNPERRGRGIYYDLTKIGRKVASEVWKNYVRPNLRNGVNPKGKPYTKGQRGLA
;
A
#
# COMPACT_ATOMS: atom_id res chain seq x y z
N MET A 1 -18.87 17.18 -8.66
CA MET A 1 -17.60 16.71 -8.04
C MET A 1 -17.25 15.24 -8.36
N SER A 2 -18.17 14.40 -8.85
CA SER A 2 -17.88 13.00 -9.24
C SER A 2 -17.09 12.87 -10.58
N SER A 3 -17.17 13.88 -11.45
CA SER A 3 -16.52 13.90 -12.76
C SER A 3 -14.99 13.92 -12.71
N ASP A 4 -14.42 14.62 -11.71
CA ASP A 4 -12.96 14.81 -11.60
C ASP A 4 -12.26 13.53 -11.11
N GLU A 5 -12.85 12.84 -10.15
CA GLU A 5 -12.33 11.56 -9.62
C GLU A 5 -12.32 10.48 -10.72
N SER A 6 -13.40 10.42 -11.50
CA SER A 6 -13.51 9.49 -12.63
C SER A 6 -12.50 9.78 -13.74
N SER A 7 -12.18 11.05 -13.97
CA SER A 7 -11.14 11.46 -14.94
C SER A 7 -9.75 11.02 -14.47
N ILE A 8 -9.43 11.24 -13.19
CA ILE A 8 -8.17 10.79 -12.59
C ILE A 8 -8.02 9.28 -12.68
N ILE A 9 -9.05 8.51 -12.32
CA ILE A 9 -9.01 7.04 -12.37
C ILE A 9 -8.68 6.52 -13.77
N LYS A 10 -9.17 7.17 -14.83
CA LYS A 10 -8.88 6.77 -16.22
C LYS A 10 -7.42 7.00 -16.63
N GLN A 11 -6.69 7.86 -15.93
CA GLN A 11 -5.28 8.12 -16.19
C GLN A 11 -4.37 7.14 -15.44
N LEU A 12 -4.90 6.40 -14.47
CA LEU A 12 -4.13 5.46 -13.66
C LEU A 12 -3.97 4.12 -14.36
N ASN A 13 -2.78 3.54 -14.24
CA ASN A 13 -2.54 2.17 -14.68
C ASN A 13 -3.09 1.14 -13.65
N GLU A 14 -3.10 -0.13 -14.03
CA GLU A 14 -3.64 -1.19 -13.16
C GLU A 14 -2.86 -1.35 -11.85
N LEU A 15 -1.53 -1.22 -11.90
CA LEU A 15 -0.66 -1.33 -10.72
C LEU A 15 -0.91 -0.20 -9.72
N GLU A 16 -1.04 1.03 -10.20
CA GLU A 16 -1.35 2.23 -9.41
C GLU A 16 -2.71 2.12 -8.74
N MET A 17 -3.72 1.65 -9.48
CA MET A 17 -5.04 1.35 -8.92
C MET A 17 -4.93 0.30 -7.78
N LYS A 18 -4.16 -0.77 -7.99
CA LYS A 18 -3.92 -1.80 -6.96
C LYS A 18 -3.17 -1.24 -5.75
N ILE A 19 -2.19 -0.35 -5.94
CA ILE A 19 -1.44 0.29 -4.86
C ILE A 19 -2.34 1.21 -4.03
N LEU A 20 -3.14 2.07 -4.67
CA LEU A 20 -4.10 2.93 -3.98
C LEU A 20 -5.09 2.12 -3.15
N ALA A 21 -5.66 1.08 -3.77
CA ALA A 21 -6.55 0.13 -3.11
C ALA A 21 -5.89 -0.59 -1.93
N HIS A 22 -4.63 -1.01 -2.06
CA HIS A 22 -3.89 -1.66 -1.00
C HIS A 22 -3.71 -0.71 0.20
N ILE A 23 -3.20 0.50 -0.04
CA ILE A 23 -2.97 1.47 1.04
C ILE A 23 -4.29 1.88 1.71
N TYR A 24 -5.37 2.00 0.94
CA TYR A 24 -6.70 2.29 1.48
C TYR A 24 -7.21 1.21 2.45
N HIS A 25 -6.98 -0.07 2.14
CA HIS A 25 -7.52 -1.17 2.92
C HIS A 25 -6.59 -1.64 4.04
N TYR A 26 -5.28 -1.68 3.79
CA TYR A 26 -4.27 -2.25 4.70
C TYR A 26 -3.44 -1.17 5.44
N GLY A 27 -3.51 0.08 4.98
CA GLY A 27 -2.79 1.20 5.58
C GLY A 27 -1.48 1.57 4.87
N PRO A 28 -0.77 2.59 5.39
CA PRO A 28 0.44 3.14 4.78
C PRO A 28 1.55 2.10 4.63
N ASP A 29 2.29 2.17 3.53
CA ASP A 29 3.27 1.13 3.21
C ASP A 29 4.51 1.63 2.47
N THR A 30 5.54 0.78 2.42
CA THR A 30 6.79 1.00 1.70
C THR A 30 6.78 0.28 0.34
N PRO A 31 7.49 0.76 -0.69
CA PRO A 31 7.55 0.10 -2.00
C PRO A 31 8.03 -1.35 -1.93
N TRP A 32 9.04 -1.62 -1.10
CA TRP A 32 9.55 -2.98 -0.87
C TRP A 32 8.48 -3.94 -0.34
N LEU A 33 7.65 -3.49 0.60
CA LEU A 33 6.56 -4.27 1.15
C LEU A 33 5.44 -4.42 0.12
N LEU A 34 5.05 -3.32 -0.54
CA LEU A 34 4.03 -3.32 -1.59
C LEU A 34 4.35 -4.34 -2.69
N ALA A 35 5.60 -4.39 -3.16
CA ALA A 35 6.05 -5.36 -4.17
C ALA A 35 5.79 -6.83 -3.77
N ARG A 36 5.75 -7.13 -2.48
CA ARG A 36 5.60 -8.50 -1.93
C ARG A 36 4.19 -8.83 -1.46
N ARG A 37 3.48 -7.84 -0.90
CA ARG A 37 2.20 -8.05 -0.21
C ARG A 37 1.03 -7.35 -0.87
N LEU A 38 1.18 -6.88 -2.10
CA LEU A 38 0.13 -6.18 -2.84
C LEU A 38 -1.20 -6.93 -2.74
N LEU A 39 -2.24 -6.20 -2.35
CA LEU A 39 -3.59 -6.72 -2.08
C LEU A 39 -3.67 -7.97 -1.16
N GLY A 40 -2.79 -8.08 -0.17
CA GLY A 40 -2.85 -9.14 0.83
C GLY A 40 -2.21 -10.46 0.40
N ALA A 41 -1.44 -10.44 -0.68
CA ALA A 41 -0.67 -11.60 -1.08
C ALA A 41 0.41 -11.95 -0.03
N ALA A 42 0.72 -13.24 0.07
CA ALA A 42 1.66 -13.78 1.05
C ALA A 42 2.84 -14.44 0.34
N GLY A 43 4.06 -14.12 0.78
CA GLY A 43 5.27 -14.72 0.23
C GLY A 43 6.51 -13.88 0.47
N TRP A 44 7.68 -14.50 0.28
CA TRP A 44 8.98 -13.83 0.33
C TRP A 44 9.37 -13.18 -1.00
N ARG A 45 8.89 -13.75 -2.11
CA ARG A 45 9.20 -13.27 -3.47
C ARG A 45 8.31 -12.09 -3.83
N PRO A 46 8.85 -11.06 -4.50
CA PRO A 46 8.04 -9.97 -5.03
C PRO A 46 7.11 -10.51 -6.12
N ILE A 47 5.87 -10.02 -6.12
CA ILE A 47 4.83 -10.33 -7.10
C ILE A 47 4.88 -9.32 -8.24
N VAL A 48 5.32 -8.11 -7.92
CA VAL A 48 5.61 -7.03 -8.88
C VAL A 48 7.07 -6.61 -8.67
N PRO A 49 7.84 -6.37 -9.73
CA PRO A 49 9.20 -5.82 -9.61
C PRO A 49 9.22 -4.56 -8.76
N GLU A 50 10.22 -4.43 -7.88
CA GLU A 50 10.31 -3.32 -6.93
C GLU A 50 10.46 -1.97 -7.65
N ASP A 51 11.21 -1.93 -8.75
CA ASP A 51 11.42 -0.74 -9.57
C ASP A 51 10.11 -0.21 -10.18
N GLU A 52 9.23 -1.11 -10.64
CA GLU A 52 7.91 -0.74 -11.17
C GLU A 52 7.01 -0.16 -10.07
N VAL A 53 7.08 -0.74 -8.87
CA VAL A 53 6.34 -0.23 -7.71
C VAL A 53 6.87 1.15 -7.30
N GLU A 54 8.19 1.36 -7.28
CA GLU A 54 8.76 2.67 -6.99
C GLU A 54 8.31 3.73 -8.00
N GLN A 55 8.34 3.42 -9.30
CA GLN A 55 7.88 4.34 -10.34
C GLN A 55 6.39 4.65 -10.20
N ALA A 56 5.54 3.65 -9.99
CA ALA A 56 4.11 3.82 -9.81
C ALA A 56 3.79 4.68 -8.57
N VAL A 57 4.48 4.44 -7.46
CA VAL A 57 4.28 5.23 -6.24
C VAL A 57 4.75 6.68 -6.44
N GLN A 58 5.88 6.90 -7.13
CA GLN A 58 6.35 8.25 -7.44
C GLN A 58 5.35 9.01 -8.33
N HIS A 59 4.79 8.36 -9.34
CA HIS A 59 3.77 8.97 -10.19
C HIS A 59 2.50 9.31 -9.39
N LEU A 60 2.04 8.42 -8.50
CA LEU A 60 0.90 8.70 -7.60
C LEU A 60 1.16 9.86 -6.63
N VAL A 61 2.42 10.06 -6.20
CA VAL A 61 2.81 11.24 -5.42
C VAL A 61 2.77 12.51 -6.27
N GLN A 62 3.25 12.45 -7.52
CA GLN A 62 3.19 13.59 -8.45
C GLN A 62 1.74 14.02 -8.74
N LEU A 63 0.81 13.06 -8.85
CA LEU A 63 -0.62 13.31 -8.98
C LEU A 63 -1.30 13.81 -7.69
N GLY A 64 -0.56 13.89 -6.57
CA GLY A 64 -1.09 14.32 -5.27
C GLY A 64 -2.05 13.33 -4.62
N LEU A 65 -2.05 12.06 -5.06
CA LEU A 65 -2.89 10.99 -4.51
C LEU A 65 -2.22 10.32 -3.31
N LEU A 66 -0.89 10.22 -3.34
CA LEU A 66 -0.07 9.77 -2.22
C LEU A 66 0.76 10.91 -1.65
N GLN A 67 1.05 10.83 -0.36
CA GLN A 67 2.02 11.67 0.31
C GLN A 67 3.15 10.80 0.84
N GLU A 68 4.37 11.29 0.66
CA GLU A 68 5.56 10.65 1.18
C GLU A 68 5.79 11.06 2.64
N PHE A 69 5.91 10.09 3.55
CA PHE A 69 6.33 10.36 4.91
C PHE A 69 7.81 10.03 5.10
N ARG A 70 8.62 11.08 5.24
CA ARG A 70 10.05 11.00 5.60
C ARG A 70 10.25 11.42 7.06
N GLY A 71 9.83 10.58 8.00
CA GLY A 71 9.94 10.91 9.42
C GLY A 71 10.46 9.75 10.26
N SER A 72 11.07 10.09 11.40
CA SER A 72 11.29 9.11 12.45
C SER A 72 9.94 8.66 12.99
N LEU A 73 9.70 7.34 13.07
CA LEU A 73 8.61 6.78 13.88
C LEU A 73 8.60 7.52 15.23
N LYS A 74 7.45 8.12 15.60
CA LYS A 74 7.30 8.90 16.84
C LYS A 74 7.60 7.98 18.02
N GLY A 75 8.85 8.00 18.46
CA GLY A 75 9.34 7.13 19.52
C GLY A 75 10.77 7.51 19.84
N ARG A 76 10.98 8.63 20.56
CA ARG A 76 12.22 8.80 21.31
C ARG A 76 12.27 7.64 22.30
N VAL A 77 13.33 6.85 22.18
CA VAL A 77 13.45 5.59 22.91
C VAL A 77 13.80 5.92 24.37
N THR A 78 12.85 5.70 25.29
CA THR A 78 13.10 5.87 26.73
C THR A 78 14.01 4.75 27.25
N SER A 79 14.60 4.94 28.43
CA SER A 79 15.56 4.00 29.04
C SER A 79 15.01 2.56 29.19
N SER A 80 13.69 2.37 29.24
CA SER A 80 13.00 1.08 29.38
C SER A 80 12.80 0.31 28.07
N VAL A 81 13.17 0.86 26.92
CA VAL A 81 12.94 0.21 25.61
C VAL A 81 14.11 -0.70 25.21
N LYS A 82 13.79 -1.77 24.47
CA LYS A 82 14.70 -2.85 24.06
C LYS A 82 16.01 -2.33 23.43
N PRO A 83 17.18 -2.88 23.82
CA PRO A 83 18.50 -2.43 23.34
C PRO A 83 18.63 -2.37 21.81
N TRP A 84 18.05 -3.32 21.07
CA TRP A 84 18.12 -3.34 19.60
C TRP A 84 17.39 -2.14 18.94
N LEU A 85 16.32 -1.61 19.57
CA LEU A 85 15.64 -0.40 19.10
C LEU A 85 16.51 0.84 19.33
N LYS A 86 17.25 0.90 20.45
CA LYS A 86 18.25 1.95 20.72
C LYS A 86 19.40 1.88 19.73
N VAL A 87 19.87 0.68 19.37
CA VAL A 87 20.90 0.46 18.33
C VAL A 87 20.42 0.97 16.97
N LYS A 88 19.15 0.71 16.58
CA LYS A 88 18.53 1.25 15.36
C LYS A 88 18.32 2.77 15.40
N GLN A 89 18.25 3.37 16.59
CA GLN A 89 18.19 4.83 16.74
C GLN A 89 19.57 5.49 16.67
N ARG A 90 20.59 4.87 17.28
CA ARG A 90 21.98 5.36 17.31
C ARG A 90 22.69 5.23 15.96
N ASN A 91 22.22 4.34 15.09
CA ASN A 91 22.76 4.14 13.73
C ASN A 91 21.70 4.52 12.68
N PRO A 92 21.39 5.82 12.50
CA PRO A 92 20.40 6.27 11.53
C PRO A 92 20.80 5.92 10.08
N GLU A 93 22.10 5.87 9.79
CA GLU A 93 22.68 5.47 8.49
C GLU A 93 22.30 4.03 8.08
N ARG A 94 22.03 3.15 9.05
CA ARG A 94 21.63 1.75 8.83
C ARG A 94 20.10 1.55 8.81
N ARG A 95 19.33 2.63 8.91
CA ARG A 95 17.88 2.56 8.70
C ARG A 95 17.64 2.38 7.21
N GLY A 96 16.90 1.34 6.83
CA GLY A 96 16.22 1.36 5.53
C GLY A 96 15.44 2.68 5.42
N ARG A 97 15.25 3.19 4.18
CA ARG A 97 14.85 4.58 3.91
C ARG A 97 13.64 5.11 4.72
N GLY A 98 12.85 4.24 5.35
CA GLY A 98 11.81 4.64 6.31
C GLY A 98 10.68 5.43 5.67
N ILE A 99 10.70 5.50 4.33
CA ILE A 99 9.71 6.13 3.48
C ILE A 99 8.53 5.18 3.42
N TYR A 100 7.42 5.61 4.00
CA TYR A 100 6.13 5.00 3.73
C TYR A 100 5.22 6.04 3.09
N TYR A 101 4.30 5.54 2.27
CA TYR A 101 3.35 6.34 1.52
C TYR A 101 1.97 6.19 2.13
N ASP A 102 1.31 7.32 2.37
CA ASP A 102 -0.07 7.39 2.87
C ASP A 102 -0.94 8.12 1.83
N LEU A 103 -2.25 7.91 1.91
CA LEU A 103 -3.21 8.57 1.04
C LEU A 103 -3.45 10.01 1.48
N THR A 104 -3.41 10.93 0.52
CA THR A 104 -3.90 12.30 0.72
C THR A 104 -5.42 12.31 0.85
N LYS A 105 -6.01 13.46 1.18
CA LYS A 105 -7.47 13.62 1.25
C LYS A 105 -8.16 13.29 -0.09
N ILE A 106 -7.55 13.67 -1.21
CA ILE A 106 -8.04 13.36 -2.56
C ILE A 106 -7.79 11.89 -2.87
N GLY A 107 -6.58 11.40 -2.57
CA GLY A 107 -6.21 9.99 -2.73
C GLY A 107 -7.16 9.04 -2.03
N ARG A 108 -7.63 9.36 -0.81
CA ARG A 108 -8.62 8.53 -0.09
C ARG A 108 -9.94 8.39 -0.83
N LYS A 109 -10.41 9.46 -1.49
CA LYS A 109 -11.66 9.42 -2.26
C LYS A 109 -11.51 8.54 -3.49
N VAL A 110 -10.45 8.80 -4.27
CA VAL A 110 -10.10 8.03 -5.47
C VAL A 110 -9.89 6.56 -5.12
N ALA A 111 -9.10 6.26 -4.09
CA ALA A 111 -8.81 4.91 -3.65
C ALA A 111 -10.06 4.16 -3.14
N SER A 112 -10.99 4.85 -2.47
CA SER A 112 -12.30 4.28 -2.09
C SER A 112 -13.09 3.85 -3.32
N GLU A 113 -13.13 4.69 -4.36
CA GLU A 113 -13.84 4.39 -5.61
C GLU A 113 -13.19 3.22 -6.35
N VAL A 114 -11.86 3.25 -6.48
CA VAL A 114 -11.05 2.16 -7.04
C VAL A 114 -11.30 0.85 -6.30
N TRP A 115 -11.30 0.88 -4.96
CA TRP A 115 -11.56 -0.30 -4.13
C TRP A 115 -12.95 -0.88 -4.39
N LYS A 116 -13.99 -0.05 -4.43
CA LYS A 116 -15.38 -0.50 -4.59
C LYS A 116 -15.67 -1.07 -5.97
N ASN A 117 -15.16 -0.42 -7.02
CA ASN A 117 -15.56 -0.71 -8.40
C ASN A 117 -14.61 -1.65 -9.15
N TYR A 118 -13.32 -1.64 -8.79
CA TYR A 118 -12.31 -2.39 -9.53
C TYR A 118 -11.75 -3.53 -8.69
N VAL A 119 -11.29 -3.27 -7.46
CA VAL A 119 -10.55 -4.30 -6.70
C VAL A 119 -11.47 -5.27 -5.97
N ARG A 120 -12.47 -4.78 -5.22
CA ARG A 120 -13.39 -5.64 -4.45
C ARG A 120 -14.20 -6.60 -5.32
N PRO A 121 -14.72 -6.22 -6.50
CA PRO A 121 -15.41 -7.15 -7.40
C PRO A 121 -14.45 -8.21 -7.95
N ASN A 122 -13.24 -7.83 -8.33
CA ASN A 122 -12.21 -8.76 -8.83
C ASN A 122 -11.75 -9.75 -7.75
N LEU A 123 -11.65 -9.34 -6.48
CA LEU A 123 -11.40 -10.25 -5.36
C LEU A 123 -12.58 -11.18 -5.06
N ARG A 124 -13.82 -10.75 -5.32
CA ARG A 124 -15.02 -11.58 -5.15
C ARG A 124 -15.20 -12.62 -6.26
N ASN A 125 -14.80 -12.26 -7.48
CA ASN A 125 -14.77 -13.14 -8.64
C ASN A 125 -13.50 -14.02 -8.65
N GLY A 126 -12.52 -13.70 -7.78
CA GLY A 126 -11.27 -14.42 -7.58
C GLY A 126 -11.51 -15.83 -7.09
N VAL A 127 -11.36 -16.76 -8.01
CA VAL A 127 -11.21 -18.18 -7.76
C VAL A 127 -9.91 -18.40 -6.96
N ASN A 128 -9.94 -19.20 -5.89
CA ASN A 128 -8.76 -19.67 -5.15
C ASN A 128 -7.70 -20.19 -6.14
N PRO A 129 -6.38 -20.08 -5.90
CA PRO A 129 -5.31 -20.62 -6.77
C PRO A 129 -5.49 -22.08 -7.21
N LYS A 130 -6.44 -22.83 -6.64
CA LYS A 130 -6.89 -24.17 -7.06
C LYS A 130 -8.18 -24.23 -7.91
N GLY A 131 -8.67 -23.12 -8.47
CA GLY A 131 -9.85 -23.15 -9.34
C GLY A 131 -11.23 -23.23 -8.64
N LYS A 132 -11.34 -22.92 -7.33
CA LYS A 132 -12.63 -22.88 -6.60
C LYS A 132 -13.02 -21.49 -6.07
N PRO A 133 -14.31 -21.09 -6.08
CA PRO A 133 -14.74 -19.85 -5.42
C PRO A 133 -14.45 -19.90 -3.91
N TYR A 134 -13.97 -18.80 -3.32
CA TYR A 134 -13.76 -18.71 -1.87
C TYR A 134 -15.11 -18.80 -1.13
N THR A 135 -15.22 -19.73 -0.18
CA THR A 135 -16.43 -19.88 0.65
C THR A 135 -16.51 -18.81 1.73
N LYS A 136 -17.74 -18.51 2.17
CA LYS A 136 -18.13 -17.35 3.01
C LYS A 136 -17.35 -17.23 4.35
N GLY A 137 -16.63 -18.26 4.80
CA GLY A 137 -15.83 -18.29 6.03
C GLY A 137 -14.30 -18.19 5.85
N GLN A 138 -13.77 -18.14 4.62
CA GLN A 138 -12.32 -17.96 4.36
C GLN A 138 -11.91 -16.49 4.24
N ARG A 139 -12.88 -15.58 4.22
CA ARG A 139 -12.63 -14.14 4.21
C ARG A 139 -12.33 -13.73 5.64
N GLY A 140 -11.05 -13.63 6.00
CA GLY A 140 -10.58 -13.02 7.24
C GLY A 140 -10.86 -11.52 7.30
N LEU A 141 -12.13 -11.14 7.20
CA LEU A 141 -12.67 -9.83 7.54
C LEU A 141 -13.59 -10.05 8.75
N ALA A 142 -12.95 -10.07 9.92
CA ALA A 142 -13.50 -9.66 11.20
C ALA A 142 -12.42 -8.82 11.87
#